data_AF-A0A9P0ME60-F1
#
_entry.id   AF-A0A9P0ME60-F1
#
_cell.length_a   1.000
_cell.length_b   1.000
_cell.length_c   1.000
_cell.angle_alpha   90.00
_cell.angle_beta   90.00
_cell.angle_gamma   90.00
#
_symmetry.space_group_name_H-M   'P 1'
#
loop_
_entity.id
_entity.type
_entity.pdbx_description
1 polymer ?
#
loop_
_entity_poly.entity_id
_entity_poly.type
_entity_poly.pdbx_seq_one_letter_code
_entity_poly.pdbx_strand_id
1 'polypeptide(L)'
;MKNNSKDYLASQAGYSLMNSVPSLSKKGADERVFSSKAESLKRMRLDKSESYRTGVSQHLKASFEIASKIAGQKKPHIIGGELIKPCILKATQIILEDAEQKIKSISLSNNTVKRRIEDIAADIKS
;
A
#
# COMPACT_ATOMS: atom_id res chain seq x y z
N MET A 1 2.83 -27.45 19.93
CA MET A 1 2.81 -25.97 20.07
C MET A 1 4.24 -25.50 20.30
N LYS A 2 4.93 -24.99 19.27
CA LYS A 2 6.27 -24.42 19.41
C LYS A 2 6.22 -22.95 19.05
N ASN A 3 6.44 -22.11 20.06
CA ASN A 3 6.59 -20.67 19.97
C ASN A 3 7.81 -20.33 19.11
N ASN A 4 7.60 -19.64 17.98
CA ASN A 4 8.69 -19.01 17.25
C ASN A 4 8.92 -17.58 17.79
N SER A 5 9.72 -17.52 18.85
CA SER A 5 10.24 -16.29 19.46
C SER A 5 11.03 -15.39 18.50
N LYS A 6 11.41 -15.88 17.30
CA LYS A 6 12.16 -15.12 16.29
C LYS A 6 11.26 -14.19 15.47
N ASP A 7 9.99 -14.56 15.26
CA ASP A 7 9.04 -13.73 14.51
C ASP A 7 8.58 -12.51 15.33
N TYR A 8 8.56 -12.65 16.66
CA TYR A 8 8.30 -11.54 17.61
C TYR A 8 9.43 -10.51 17.65
N LEU A 9 10.69 -10.94 17.53
CA LEU A 9 11.84 -10.02 17.55
C LEU A 9 11.98 -9.25 16.23
N ALA A 10 11.69 -9.90 15.09
CA ALA A 10 11.59 -9.21 13.79
C ALA A 10 10.42 -8.22 13.76
N SER A 11 9.31 -8.55 14.45
CA SER A 11 8.18 -7.64 14.67
C SER A 11 8.58 -6.44 15.53
N GLN A 12 9.32 -6.63 16.64
CA GLN A 12 9.81 -5.54 17.50
C GLN A 12 10.77 -4.58 16.78
N ALA A 13 11.65 -5.08 15.91
CA ALA A 13 12.52 -4.23 15.08
C ALA A 13 11.70 -3.36 14.10
N GLY A 14 10.62 -3.92 13.53
CA GLY A 14 9.66 -3.16 12.71
C GLY A 14 8.86 -2.12 13.50
N TYR A 15 8.45 -2.46 14.73
CA TYR A 15 7.81 -1.53 15.66
C TYR A 15 8.73 -0.36 16.05
N SER A 16 10.04 -0.59 16.17
CA SER A 16 11.02 0.46 16.52
C SER A 16 11.24 1.47 15.38
N LEU A 17 11.16 1.03 14.12
CA LEU A 17 11.13 1.92 12.95
C LEU A 17 9.82 2.71 12.82
N MET A 18 8.68 2.17 13.29
CA MET A 18 7.39 2.88 13.32
C MET A 18 7.34 4.02 14.35
N ASN A 19 8.18 3.98 15.39
CA ASN A 19 8.21 5.00 16.45
C ASN A 19 9.06 6.24 16.12
N SER A 20 9.80 6.23 15.00
CA SER A 20 10.60 7.36 14.53
C SER A 20 9.93 8.15 13.39
N VAL A 21 8.67 7.85 13.06
CA VAL A 21 7.88 8.60 12.08
C VAL A 21 7.15 9.74 12.81
N PRO A 22 7.48 11.02 12.55
CA PRO A 22 6.75 12.14 13.12
C PRO A 22 5.27 12.04 12.75
N SER A 23 4.39 12.35 13.70
CA SER A 23 2.93 12.31 13.55
C SER A 23 2.46 12.91 12.23
N LEU A 24 2.09 12.06 11.26
CA LEU A 24 1.43 12.47 10.02
C LEU A 24 -0.05 12.76 10.31
N SER A 25 -0.28 13.85 11.04
CA SER A 25 -1.58 14.51 11.12
C SER A 25 -1.42 15.94 10.63
N LYS A 26 -1.27 16.11 9.31
CA LYS A 26 -1.53 17.40 8.66
C LYS A 26 -2.27 17.15 7.35
N LYS A 27 -3.57 17.44 7.37
CA LYS A 27 -4.42 17.62 6.18
C LYS A 27 -3.68 18.52 5.19
N GLY A 28 -3.34 18.02 4.00
CA GLY A 28 -2.82 18.84 2.89
C GLY A 28 -1.57 18.33 2.16
N ALA A 29 -0.94 17.22 2.57
CA ALA A 29 0.25 16.67 1.91
C ALA A 29 -0.04 15.61 0.83
N ASP A 30 -1.31 15.31 0.59
CA ASP A 30 -1.73 14.08 -0.10
C ASP A 30 -1.50 14.14 -1.63
N GLU A 31 -1.81 15.25 -2.30
CA GLU A 31 -1.91 15.26 -3.78
C GLU A 31 -0.57 15.38 -4.54
N ARG A 32 0.44 16.01 -3.94
CA ARG A 32 1.75 16.27 -4.59
C ARG A 32 2.70 15.06 -4.55
N VAL A 33 2.58 14.23 -3.52
CA VAL A 33 3.43 13.04 -3.29
C VAL A 33 3.16 11.94 -4.34
N PHE A 34 1.89 11.76 -4.74
CA PHE A 34 1.55 10.77 -5.77
C PHE A 34 2.08 11.13 -7.16
N SER A 35 2.13 12.42 -7.49
CA SER A 35 2.47 12.88 -8.85
C SER A 35 3.94 12.62 -9.19
N SER A 36 4.87 12.83 -8.25
CA SER A 36 6.32 12.70 -8.50
C SER A 36 6.76 11.25 -8.82
N LYS A 37 6.23 10.27 -8.07
CA LYS A 37 6.52 8.84 -8.31
C LYS A 37 5.80 8.30 -9.56
N ALA A 38 4.57 8.77 -9.83
CA ALA A 38 3.84 8.42 -11.03
C ALA A 38 4.58 8.88 -12.30
N GLU A 39 5.15 10.09 -12.29
CA GLU A 39 5.97 10.61 -13.40
C GLU A 39 7.28 9.83 -13.57
N SER A 40 7.93 9.43 -12.48
CA SER A 40 9.15 8.62 -12.54
C SER A 40 8.91 7.23 -13.13
N LEU A 41 7.74 6.63 -12.86
CA LEU A 41 7.30 5.38 -13.49
C LEU A 41 6.87 5.58 -14.95
N LYS A 42 6.27 6.72 -15.31
CA LYS A 42 5.95 7.07 -16.70
C LYS A 42 7.20 7.13 -17.59
N ARG A 43 8.33 7.56 -17.05
CA ARG A 43 9.61 7.67 -17.79
C ARG A 43 10.33 6.33 -17.95
N MET A 44 10.03 5.33 -17.12
CA MET A 44 10.78 4.06 -17.07
C MET A 44 10.24 2.96 -18.01
N ARG A 45 9.08 3.15 -18.66
CA ARG A 45 8.47 2.14 -19.55
C ARG A 45 7.91 2.78 -20.81
N LEU A 46 8.78 3.01 -21.79
CA LEU A 46 8.37 3.22 -23.17
C LEU A 46 7.91 1.86 -23.74
N ASP A 47 6.74 1.86 -24.36
CA ASP A 47 6.09 0.75 -25.09
C ASP A 47 5.20 -0.22 -24.30
N LYS A 48 3.96 0.21 -24.02
CA LYS A 48 2.72 -0.59 -24.14
C LYS A 48 1.50 0.25 -23.77
N SER A 49 0.68 0.58 -24.78
CA SER A 49 -0.74 1.03 -24.75
C SER A 49 -1.21 1.97 -23.60
N GLU A 50 -1.77 3.13 -23.99
CA GLU A 50 -2.43 4.13 -23.11
C GLU A 50 -3.40 3.53 -22.07
N SER A 51 -4.12 2.45 -22.42
CA SER A 51 -5.07 1.77 -21.54
C SER A 51 -4.39 0.98 -20.41
N TYR A 52 -3.21 0.40 -20.67
CA TYR A 52 -2.39 -0.27 -19.66
C TYR A 52 -1.77 0.74 -18.68
N ARG A 53 -1.35 1.92 -19.19
CA ARG A 53 -0.80 3.03 -18.39
C ARG A 53 -1.81 3.52 -17.36
N THR A 54 -3.08 3.64 -17.76
CA THR A 54 -4.15 4.18 -16.92
C THR A 54 -4.69 3.15 -15.92
N GLY A 55 -4.72 1.86 -16.26
CA GLY A 55 -5.12 0.79 -15.34
C GLY A 55 -4.06 0.49 -14.27
N VAL A 56 -2.80 0.32 -14.69
CA VAL A 56 -1.68 0.06 -13.76
C VAL A 56 -1.48 1.22 -12.79
N SER A 57 -1.67 2.47 -13.22
CA SER A 57 -1.57 3.62 -12.34
C SER A 57 -2.66 3.66 -11.27
N GLN A 58 -3.90 3.26 -11.58
CA GLN A 58 -5.01 3.25 -10.63
C GLN A 58 -4.85 2.17 -9.55
N HIS A 59 -4.52 0.93 -9.92
CA HIS A 59 -4.31 -0.15 -8.93
C HIS A 59 -3.10 0.15 -8.04
N LEU A 60 -2.04 0.72 -8.64
CA LEU A 60 -0.86 1.15 -7.91
C LEU A 60 -1.21 2.26 -6.92
N LYS A 61 -1.92 3.31 -7.36
CA LYS A 61 -2.38 4.40 -6.50
C LYS A 61 -3.21 3.85 -5.34
N ALA A 62 -4.19 3.00 -5.61
CA ALA A 62 -5.00 2.36 -4.57
C ALA A 62 -4.15 1.56 -3.56
N SER A 63 -3.12 0.84 -4.02
CA SER A 63 -2.22 0.11 -3.12
C SER A 63 -1.42 1.03 -2.19
N PHE A 64 -0.94 2.18 -2.68
CA PHE A 64 -0.24 3.17 -1.87
C PHE A 64 -1.18 3.86 -0.87
N GLU A 65 -2.40 4.21 -1.30
CA GLU A 65 -3.43 4.81 -0.43
C GLU A 65 -3.76 3.92 0.76
N ILE A 66 -4.00 2.63 0.51
CA ILE A 66 -4.29 1.66 1.57
C ILE A 66 -3.07 1.50 2.49
N ALA A 67 -1.87 1.39 1.94
CA ALA A 67 -0.64 1.31 2.74
C ALA A 67 -0.42 2.55 3.62
N SER A 68 -0.67 3.75 3.08
CA SER A 68 -0.61 5.02 3.81
C SER A 68 -1.59 5.04 4.99
N LYS A 69 -2.84 4.61 4.77
CA LYS A 69 -3.85 4.51 5.85
C LYS A 69 -3.46 3.49 6.93
N ILE A 70 -2.93 2.33 6.55
CA ILE A 70 -2.44 1.31 7.49
C ILE A 70 -1.33 1.88 8.37
N ALA A 71 -0.33 2.54 7.76
CA ALA A 71 0.77 3.16 8.47
C ALA A 71 0.30 4.30 9.38
N GLY A 72 -0.57 5.19 8.88
CA GLY A 72 -1.11 6.32 9.64
C GLY A 72 -1.92 5.89 10.87
N GLN A 73 -2.61 4.74 10.79
CA GLN A 73 -3.34 4.14 11.91
C GLN A 73 -2.46 3.23 12.80
N LYS A 74 -1.15 3.17 12.53
CA LYS A 74 -0.18 2.32 13.24
C LYS A 74 -0.58 0.85 13.28
N LYS A 75 -1.21 0.34 12.22
CA LYS A 75 -1.61 -1.06 12.09
C LYS A 75 -0.47 -1.89 11.47
N PRO A 76 -0.38 -3.20 11.78
CA PRO A 76 0.62 -4.05 11.16
C PRO A 76 0.33 -4.22 9.66
N HIS A 77 1.37 -4.20 8.83
CA HIS A 77 1.25 -4.28 7.37
C HIS A 77 0.52 -5.55 6.87
N ILE A 78 0.48 -6.61 7.68
CA ILE A 78 -0.22 -7.87 7.39
C ILE A 78 -1.74 -7.70 7.21
N ILE A 79 -2.32 -6.67 7.85
CA ILE A 79 -3.77 -6.44 7.81
C ILE A 79 -4.28 -6.14 6.40
N GLY A 80 -3.41 -5.64 5.52
CA GLY A 80 -3.74 -5.37 4.11
C GLY A 80 -4.14 -6.64 3.36
N GLY A 81 -3.36 -7.72 3.54
CA GLY A 81 -3.59 -8.99 2.88
C GLY A 81 -4.61 -9.86 3.60
N GLU A 82 -4.55 -9.90 4.94
CA GLU A 82 -5.33 -10.82 5.77
C GLU A 82 -6.79 -10.39 5.96
N LEU A 83 -7.06 -9.08 5.95
CA LEU A 83 -8.39 -8.56 6.26
C LEU A 83 -8.91 -7.60 5.19
N ILE A 84 -8.15 -6.55 4.87
CA ILE A 84 -8.65 -5.47 4.00
C ILE A 84 -8.98 -5.99 2.60
N LYS A 85 -8.09 -6.76 1.96
CA LYS A 85 -8.33 -7.30 0.62
C LYS A 85 -9.56 -8.24 0.57
N PRO A 86 -9.71 -9.23 1.46
CA PRO A 86 -10.92 -10.04 1.53
C PRO A 86 -12.20 -9.23 1.74
N CYS A 87 -12.19 -8.22 2.63
CA CYS A 87 -13.36 -7.38 2.88
C CYS A 87 -13.80 -6.59 1.64
N ILE A 88 -12.86 -5.96 0.92
CA ILE A 88 -13.17 -5.19 -0.29
C ILE A 88 -13.72 -6.12 -1.38
N LEU A 89 -13.10 -7.30 -1.57
CA LEU A 89 -13.59 -8.29 -2.52
C LEU A 89 -15.01 -8.75 -2.20
N LYS A 90 -15.30 -9.04 -0.93
CA LYS A 90 -16.64 -9.49 -0.52
C LYS A 90 -17.70 -8.41 -0.73
N ALA A 91 -17.41 -7.18 -0.33
CA ALA A 91 -18.31 -6.04 -0.54
C ALA A 91 -18.56 -5.81 -2.04
N THR A 92 -17.50 -5.90 -2.85
CA THR A 92 -17.59 -5.73 -4.30
C THR A 92 -18.44 -6.82 -4.93
N GLN A 93 -18.26 -8.08 -4.54
CA GLN A 93 -19.08 -9.20 -5.03
C GLN A 93 -20.57 -9.01 -4.73
N ILE A 94 -20.92 -8.40 -3.59
CA ILE A 94 -22.32 -8.19 -3.18
C ILE A 94 -22.95 -7.02 -3.96
N ILE A 95 -22.19 -5.97 -4.24
CA ILE A 95 -22.73 -4.69 -4.73
C ILE A 95 -22.50 -4.50 -6.24
N LEU A 96 -21.41 -5.04 -6.78
CA LEU A 96 -20.87 -4.71 -8.10
C LEU A 96 -20.43 -6.00 -8.85
N GLU A 97 -21.29 -6.48 -9.76
CA GLU A 97 -21.08 -7.76 -10.48
C GLU A 97 -19.77 -7.80 -11.30
N ASP A 98 -19.31 -6.68 -11.86
CA ASP A 98 -18.15 -6.64 -12.78
C ASP A 98 -16.87 -5.99 -12.23
N ALA A 99 -16.83 -5.68 -10.93
CA ALA A 99 -15.69 -4.96 -10.34
C ALA A 99 -14.65 -5.86 -9.65
N GLU A 100 -14.97 -7.13 -9.40
CA GLU A 100 -14.11 -8.04 -8.62
C GLU A 100 -12.71 -8.20 -9.24
N GLN A 101 -12.64 -8.37 -10.58
CA GLN A 101 -11.36 -8.54 -11.27
C GLN A 101 -10.47 -7.30 -11.16
N LYS A 102 -11.05 -6.11 -11.21
CA LYS A 102 -10.32 -4.84 -11.04
C LYS A 102 -9.78 -4.71 -9.60
N ILE A 103 -10.52 -5.18 -8.60
CA ILE A 103 -10.06 -5.18 -7.20
C ILE A 103 -8.96 -6.23 -6.97
N LYS A 104 -9.06 -7.41 -7.58
CA LYS A 104 -8.02 -8.46 -7.49
C LYS A 104 -6.65 -7.95 -7.94
N SER A 105 -6.61 -7.06 -8.93
CA SER A 105 -5.40 -6.40 -9.44
C SER A 105 -4.74 -5.45 -8.44
N ILE A 106 -5.40 -5.06 -7.35
CA ILE A 106 -4.76 -4.28 -6.28
C ILE A 106 -3.86 -5.21 -5.45
N SER A 107 -2.55 -4.97 -5.50
CA SER A 107 -1.56 -5.74 -4.74
C SER A 107 -1.52 -5.28 -3.29
N LEU A 108 -2.06 -6.11 -2.39
CA LEU A 108 -2.07 -5.89 -0.93
C LEU A 108 -1.44 -7.05 -0.15
N SER A 109 -0.56 -7.84 -0.79
CA SER A 109 0.20 -8.85 -0.04
C SER A 109 1.06 -8.18 1.03
N ASN A 110 1.36 -8.90 2.11
CA ASN A 110 2.13 -8.38 3.25
C ASN A 110 3.44 -7.70 2.79
N ASN A 111 4.18 -8.36 1.89
CA ASN A 111 5.41 -7.81 1.29
C ASN A 111 5.16 -6.54 0.48
N THR A 112 4.06 -6.48 -0.28
CA THR A 112 3.71 -5.28 -1.04
C THR A 112 3.38 -4.12 -0.12
N VAL A 113 2.51 -4.32 0.86
CA VAL A 113 2.10 -3.27 1.80
C VAL A 113 3.31 -2.76 2.57
N LYS A 114 4.18 -3.64 3.06
CA LYS A 114 5.45 -3.27 3.70
C LYS A 114 6.29 -2.37 2.80
N ARG A 115 6.55 -2.81 1.55
CA ARG A 115 7.35 -2.04 0.59
C ARG A 115 6.73 -0.67 0.29
N ARG A 116 5.41 -0.57 0.19
CA ARG A 116 4.72 0.72 -0.04
C ARG A 116 4.87 1.66 1.15
N ILE A 117 4.81 1.15 2.38
CA ILE A 117 5.08 1.94 3.59
C ILE A 117 6.54 2.42 3.60
N GLU A 118 7.49 1.56 3.26
CA GLU A 118 8.91 1.92 3.14
C GLU A 118 9.15 2.98 2.05
N ASP A 119 8.52 2.82 0.88
CA ASP A 119 8.58 3.79 -0.23
C ASP A 119 8.04 5.18 0.21
N ILE A 120 6.92 5.21 0.95
CA ILE A 120 6.33 6.47 1.49
C ILE A 120 7.28 7.09 2.53
N ALA A 121 7.84 6.29 3.43
CA ALA A 121 8.73 6.78 4.48
C ALA A 121 10.04 7.34 3.91
N ALA A 122 10.56 6.77 2.83
CA ALA A 122 11.76 7.26 2.15
C ALA A 122 11.52 8.63 1.48
N ASP A 123 10.34 8.84 0.89
CA ASP A 123 9.97 10.09 0.19
C ASP A 123 9.75 11.26 1.16
N ILE A 124 9.30 10.99 2.39
CA ILE A 124 9.18 12.03 3.44
C ILE A 124 10.55 12.47 3.97
N LYS A 125 11.56 11.60 3.88
CA LYS A 125 12.91 11.85 4.41
C LYS A 125 13.83 12.57 3.41
N SER A 126 13.42 12.72 2.15
CA SER A 126 14.14 13.49 1.12
C SER A 126 13.73 14.95 1.13
#